data_AF-A0A2G5UMJ1-F1
#
_entry.id   AF-A0A2G5UMJ1-F1
#
_cell.length_a   1.000
_cell.length_b   1.000
_cell.length_c   1.000
_cell.angle_alpha   90.00
_cell.angle_beta   90.00
_cell.angle_gamma   90.00
#
_symmetry.space_group_name_H-M   'P 1'
#
loop_
_entity.id
_entity.type
_entity.pdbx_description
1 polymer ?
#
loop_
_entity_poly.entity_id
_entity_poly.type
_entity_poly.pdbx_seq_one_letter_code
_entity_poly.pdbx_strand_id
1 'polypeptide(L)'
;MLFVYQASLFGSTQQGLSDENDYPVDVTHRTPQRVMAFMKRSPKSCESWISQLNTSIPVLLIDVDLLKALEKNNCGSVSPSKSIMVGVDVTHLSATWLLTDPRFVVLYYTNETGKDYLDFRSDPRKIIPKKFETRWVGNVEIPVNIPRFLGFSTRGKFIDCMNLHIPRTGMKVRMPAKPSSAALAHLRDELIENNMFPFLNGGTLLGWYRECSVIPHTADMDLSVFAENYNPEFVDKMEKNQSGFRISRKFGMINDSFELTLAPKEGFKVYIDIFLMYQGVENGTVTHNWVGGLSPDGTKYKYSYPVYDPWCAADLHGHIFWVTCTPNEKIVKEYGALWYLDHLTSKYSWNSSGKNVKKNGKWTKDQMKDVYKVFKGKK
;
A
#
# COMPACT_ATOMS: atom_id res chain seq x y z
N MET A 1 15.10 37.83 13.06
CA MET A 1 16.55 37.51 13.02
C MET A 1 16.78 36.62 11.82
N LEU A 2 17.28 37.21 10.73
CA LEU A 2 17.77 36.51 9.54
C LEU A 2 19.28 36.37 9.70
N PHE A 3 19.83 35.19 9.38
CA PHE A 3 21.25 35.04 9.12
C PHE A 3 21.45 34.55 7.69
N VAL A 4 22.05 35.44 6.89
CA VAL A 4 22.63 35.22 5.57
C VAL A 4 24.11 34.92 5.80
N TYR A 5 24.67 33.92 5.11
CA TYR A 5 26.13 33.77 4.99
C TYR A 5 26.56 33.92 3.53
N GLN A 6 27.51 34.83 3.34
CA GLN A 6 28.17 35.21 2.10
C GLN A 6 29.15 34.15 1.59
N ALA A 7 29.37 34.19 0.28
CA ALA A 7 30.45 33.56 -0.45
C ALA A 7 31.64 34.52 -0.67
N SER A 8 32.84 33.96 -0.80
CA SER A 8 34.07 34.53 -1.36
C SER A 8 34.92 33.34 -1.83
N LEU A 9 35.24 33.03 -3.10
CA LEU A 9 35.85 33.73 -4.26
C LEU A 9 37.37 34.01 -4.17
N PHE A 10 38.08 33.31 -5.08
CA PHE A 10 39.28 33.65 -5.88
C PHE A 10 40.72 33.24 -5.50
N GLY A 11 41.41 32.76 -6.55
CA GLY A 11 42.86 32.60 -6.75
C GLY A 11 43.21 31.29 -7.49
N SER A 12 43.12 31.16 -8.83
CA SER A 12 44.13 31.47 -9.88
C SER A 12 45.51 30.78 -9.64
N THR A 13 46.24 30.13 -10.56
CA THR A 13 46.32 30.12 -12.03
C THR A 13 47.38 29.07 -12.45
N GLN A 14 47.20 28.41 -13.62
CA GLN A 14 48.21 28.01 -14.66
C GLN A 14 49.43 27.11 -14.26
N GLN A 15 50.08 26.25 -15.08
CA GLN A 15 50.20 26.04 -16.53
C GLN A 15 51.06 24.78 -16.82
N GLY A 16 51.01 24.26 -18.06
CA GLY A 16 52.05 23.45 -18.76
C GLY A 16 51.88 21.92 -18.67
N LEU A 17 51.46 21.13 -19.67
CA LEU A 17 51.90 20.87 -21.07
C LEU A 17 53.35 20.40 -21.22
N SER A 18 53.55 19.11 -21.53
CA SER A 18 54.16 18.59 -22.77
C SER A 18 54.50 17.07 -22.67
N ASP A 19 53.99 16.27 -23.62
CA ASP A 19 54.71 15.41 -24.61
C ASP A 19 56.00 14.67 -24.17
N GLU A 20 56.44 13.53 -24.68
CA GLU A 20 56.01 12.43 -25.58
C GLU A 20 57.19 11.40 -25.56
N ASN A 21 56.88 10.13 -25.85
CA ASN A 21 57.68 9.13 -26.60
C ASN A 21 58.95 8.41 -26.05
N ASP A 22 58.83 7.07 -26.15
CA ASP A 22 59.75 6.05 -26.71
C ASP A 22 61.00 5.49 -25.96
N TYR A 23 60.84 4.21 -25.51
CA TYR A 23 61.61 2.95 -25.77
C TYR A 23 63.18 2.89 -25.70
N PRO A 24 63.86 1.70 -25.57
CA PRO A 24 63.47 0.33 -25.14
C PRO A 24 64.56 -0.52 -24.38
N VAL A 25 64.22 -1.80 -24.09
CA VAL A 25 65.06 -3.05 -23.98
C VAL A 25 65.97 -3.33 -22.74
N ASP A 26 65.47 -4.29 -21.92
CA ASP A 26 66.08 -5.54 -21.41
C ASP A 26 67.23 -5.59 -20.36
N VAL A 27 67.22 -6.73 -19.65
CA VAL A 27 68.27 -7.42 -18.87
C VAL A 27 68.08 -7.46 -17.33
N THR A 28 67.42 -8.57 -16.92
CA THR A 28 67.68 -9.46 -15.77
C THR A 28 68.24 -8.90 -14.45
N HIS A 29 67.53 -9.13 -13.33
CA HIS A 29 68.04 -9.93 -12.19
C HIS A 29 66.98 -10.11 -11.09
N ARG A 30 66.90 -11.34 -10.56
CA ARG A 30 66.02 -11.79 -9.47
C ARG A 30 66.33 -11.10 -8.13
N THR A 31 65.29 -10.67 -7.41
CA THR A 31 65.19 -10.76 -5.93
C THR A 31 63.71 -10.93 -5.53
N PRO A 32 63.38 -11.73 -4.49
CA PRO A 32 62.00 -12.09 -4.19
C PRO A 32 61.31 -10.99 -3.38
N GLN A 33 60.32 -10.31 -3.98
CA GLN A 33 59.42 -9.45 -3.24
C GLN A 33 58.44 -10.30 -2.41
N ARG A 34 58.52 -10.06 -1.10
CA ARG A 34 57.57 -10.47 -0.06
C ARG A 34 56.15 -10.06 -0.50
N VAL A 35 55.36 -11.02 -0.97
CA VAL A 35 53.93 -10.82 -1.19
C VAL A 35 53.30 -10.66 0.18
N MET A 36 53.07 -9.43 0.63
CA MET A 36 52.07 -9.17 1.66
C MET A 36 50.73 -9.57 1.04
N ALA A 37 50.25 -10.75 1.42
CA ALA A 37 48.88 -11.16 1.14
C ALA A 37 47.97 -10.16 1.86
N PHE A 38 47.51 -9.15 1.14
CA PHE A 38 46.27 -8.46 1.48
C PHE A 38 45.20 -9.55 1.50
N MET A 39 44.86 -10.02 2.71
CA MET A 39 43.66 -10.79 2.93
C MET A 39 42.49 -9.93 2.46
N LYS A 40 42.06 -10.14 1.20
CA LYS A 40 40.74 -9.74 0.73
C LYS A 40 39.75 -10.46 1.64
N ARG A 41 39.26 -9.77 2.68
CA ARG A 41 38.08 -10.21 3.43
C ARG A 41 37.02 -10.53 2.37
N SER A 42 36.55 -11.77 2.35
CA SER A 42 35.38 -12.09 1.54
C SER A 42 34.26 -11.12 1.94
N PRO A 43 33.43 -10.65 1.00
CA PRO A 43 32.25 -9.88 1.37
C PRO A 43 31.45 -10.74 2.34
N LYS A 44 31.28 -10.27 3.59
CA LYS A 44 30.39 -10.96 4.52
C LYS A 44 29.01 -10.99 3.85
N SER A 45 28.43 -12.17 3.69
CA SER A 45 27.06 -12.29 3.20
C SER A 45 26.14 -11.48 4.13
N CYS A 46 25.05 -10.94 3.60
CA CYS A 46 24.04 -10.26 4.39
C CYS A 46 23.57 -11.11 5.59
N GLU A 47 23.47 -12.43 5.41
CA GLU A 47 23.13 -13.36 6.50
C GLU A 47 24.19 -13.41 7.60
N SER A 48 25.48 -13.44 7.24
CA SER A 48 26.57 -13.36 8.22
C SER A 48 26.55 -12.04 9.01
N TRP A 49 26.10 -10.96 8.37
CA TRP A 49 25.94 -9.68 9.05
C TRP A 49 24.74 -9.72 10.01
N ILE A 50 23.58 -10.21 9.57
CA ILE A 50 22.38 -10.32 10.41
C ILE A 50 22.61 -11.27 11.60
N SER A 51 23.34 -12.37 11.41
CA SER A 51 23.63 -13.31 12.51
C SER A 51 24.47 -12.68 13.63
N GLN A 52 25.21 -11.60 13.36
CA GLN A 52 25.95 -10.84 14.39
C GLN A 52 25.03 -9.98 15.28
N LEU A 53 23.76 -9.77 14.90
CA LEU A 53 22.79 -9.09 15.78
C LEU A 53 22.57 -9.90 17.06
N ASN A 54 22.53 -11.25 16.93
CA ASN A 54 22.53 -12.20 18.04
C ASN A 54 21.55 -11.85 19.16
N THR A 55 20.28 -11.61 18.82
CA THR A 55 19.24 -11.31 19.80
C THR A 55 18.86 -12.58 20.56
N SER A 56 18.64 -12.49 21.87
CA SER A 56 18.19 -13.62 22.69
C SER A 56 16.68 -13.90 22.61
N ILE A 57 15.94 -13.00 21.96
CA ILE A 57 14.50 -13.11 21.71
C ILE A 57 14.20 -12.89 20.22
N PRO A 58 13.05 -13.40 19.72
CA PRO A 58 12.55 -13.09 18.39
C PRO A 58 12.38 -11.58 18.17
N VAL A 59 12.89 -11.07 17.05
CA VAL A 59 12.69 -9.69 16.60
C VAL A 59 12.33 -9.65 15.12
N LEU A 60 11.36 -8.83 14.74
CA LEU A 60 10.99 -8.57 13.35
C LEU A 60 11.85 -7.44 12.78
N LEU A 61 12.55 -7.67 11.68
CA LEU A 61 13.33 -6.62 11.03
C LEU A 61 12.39 -5.64 10.30
N ILE A 62 12.38 -4.38 10.74
CA ILE A 62 11.54 -3.31 10.18
C ILE A 62 12.33 -2.09 9.71
N ASP A 63 13.66 -2.12 9.80
CA ASP A 63 14.53 -1.04 9.33
C ASP A 63 14.50 -0.95 7.79
N VAL A 64 13.98 0.17 7.29
CA VAL A 64 13.76 0.38 5.84
C VAL A 64 15.06 0.35 5.05
N ASP A 65 16.14 0.92 5.58
CA ASP A 65 17.40 1.02 4.85
C ASP A 65 18.09 -0.34 4.79
N LEU A 66 18.07 -1.07 5.91
CA LEU A 66 18.60 -2.43 5.95
C LEU A 66 17.78 -3.38 5.08
N LEU A 67 16.45 -3.29 5.09
CA LEU A 67 15.59 -4.09 4.20
C LEU A 67 15.90 -3.81 2.71
N LYS A 68 16.05 -2.54 2.32
CA LYS A 68 16.48 -2.19 0.95
C LYS A 68 17.89 -2.69 0.62
N ALA A 69 18.79 -2.69 1.59
CA ALA A 69 20.13 -3.24 1.42
C ALA A 69 20.10 -4.76 1.25
N LEU A 70 19.23 -5.47 1.97
CA LEU A 70 19.01 -6.90 1.85
C LEU A 70 18.44 -7.28 0.48
N GLU A 71 17.47 -6.52 -0.02
CA GLU A 71 16.90 -6.71 -1.36
C GLU A 71 17.97 -6.63 -2.45
N LYS A 72 18.94 -5.71 -2.29
CA LYS A 72 20.06 -5.52 -3.22
C LYS A 72 21.27 -6.39 -2.93
N ASN A 73 21.20 -7.27 -1.92
CA ASN A 73 22.31 -8.05 -1.40
C ASN A 73 23.58 -7.20 -1.09
N ASN A 74 23.40 -5.99 -0.56
CA ASN A 74 24.46 -5.00 -0.32
C ASN A 74 24.46 -4.47 1.12
N CYS A 75 24.49 -5.37 2.10
CA CYS A 75 24.47 -4.99 3.52
C CYS A 75 25.74 -4.26 4.00
N GLY A 76 26.83 -4.28 3.22
CA GLY A 76 28.03 -3.48 3.51
C GLY A 76 27.82 -1.96 3.38
N SER A 77 26.72 -1.53 2.76
CA SER A 77 26.35 -0.12 2.62
C SER A 77 25.67 0.47 3.85
N VAL A 78 25.22 -0.38 4.79
CA VAL A 78 24.54 0.06 6.02
C VAL A 78 25.61 0.49 7.02
N SER A 79 25.51 1.74 7.51
CA SER A 79 26.48 2.28 8.46
C SER A 79 26.53 1.42 9.74
N PRO A 80 27.72 0.93 10.16
CA PRO A 80 27.85 0.18 11.41
C PRO A 80 27.47 0.97 12.65
N SER A 81 27.47 2.30 12.57
CA SER A 81 27.13 3.20 13.68
C SER A 81 25.63 3.51 13.78
N LYS A 82 24.81 3.11 12.80
CA LYS A 82 23.38 3.38 12.79
C LYS A 82 22.64 2.28 13.55
N SER A 83 21.85 2.68 14.55
CA SER A 83 20.94 1.76 15.25
C SER A 83 19.88 1.22 14.27
N ILE A 84 19.58 -0.07 14.40
CA ILE A 84 18.69 -0.82 13.51
C ILE A 84 17.30 -0.86 14.12
N MET A 85 16.28 -0.49 13.34
CA MET A 85 14.91 -0.58 13.79
C MET A 85 14.38 -2.02 13.77
N VAL A 86 13.86 -2.49 14.91
CA VAL A 86 13.27 -3.83 15.06
C VAL A 86 11.90 -3.76 15.72
N GLY A 87 10.99 -4.60 15.24
CA GLY A 87 9.69 -4.86 15.84
C GLY A 87 9.81 -5.96 16.90
N VAL A 88 9.16 -5.78 18.05
CA VAL A 88 9.17 -6.78 19.13
C VAL A 88 7.76 -7.02 19.64
N ASP A 89 7.35 -8.28 19.73
CA ASP A 89 6.05 -8.60 20.31
C ASP A 89 6.01 -8.23 21.80
N VAL A 90 4.91 -7.62 22.26
CA VAL A 90 4.73 -7.20 23.66
C VAL A 90 4.81 -8.36 24.67
N THR A 91 4.67 -9.61 24.22
CA THR A 91 4.92 -10.80 25.06
C THR A 91 6.37 -10.88 25.55
N HIS A 92 7.30 -10.17 24.92
CA HIS A 92 8.72 -10.09 25.30
C HIS A 92 9.09 -8.78 26.04
N LEU A 93 8.13 -8.07 26.65
CA LEU A 93 8.40 -6.83 27.41
C LEU A 93 9.40 -7.01 28.57
N SER A 94 9.56 -8.23 29.09
CA SER A 94 10.54 -8.54 30.14
C SER A 94 12.00 -8.46 29.67
N ALA A 95 12.26 -8.47 28.35
CA ALA A 95 13.59 -8.37 27.76
C ALA A 95 14.09 -6.91 27.73
N THR A 96 14.17 -6.27 28.90
CA THR A 96 14.53 -4.85 29.04
C THR A 96 15.93 -4.52 28.54
N TRP A 97 16.84 -5.50 28.48
CA TRP A 97 18.20 -5.34 27.92
C TRP A 97 18.19 -4.80 26.49
N LEU A 98 17.17 -5.16 25.69
CA LEU A 98 17.08 -4.75 24.28
C LEU A 98 16.83 -3.24 24.14
N LEU A 99 16.19 -2.62 25.13
CA LEU A 99 15.99 -1.16 25.18
C LEU A 99 17.27 -0.40 25.50
N THR A 100 18.24 -1.06 26.14
CA THR A 100 19.53 -0.48 26.51
C THR A 100 20.64 -0.77 25.51
N ASP A 101 20.40 -1.66 24.54
CA ASP A 101 21.37 -2.01 23.51
C ASP A 101 21.39 -0.92 22.42
N PRO A 102 22.48 -0.15 22.28
CA PRO A 102 22.54 0.96 21.34
C PRO A 102 22.46 0.53 19.88
N ARG A 103 22.59 -0.77 19.59
CA ARG A 103 22.44 -1.33 18.24
C ARG A 103 21.00 -1.28 17.74
N PHE A 104 20.00 -1.16 18.62
CA PHE A 104 18.59 -1.30 18.26
C PHE A 104 17.75 -0.06 18.58
N VAL A 105 16.79 0.21 17.69
CA VAL A 105 15.61 1.05 17.98
C VAL A 105 14.41 0.11 18.02
N VAL A 106 13.83 -0.08 19.20
CA VAL A 106 12.76 -1.06 19.42
C VAL A 106 11.39 -0.41 19.24
N LEU A 107 10.55 -1.01 18.41
CA LEU A 107 9.12 -0.71 18.33
C LEU A 107 8.32 -1.93 18.76
N TYR A 108 7.59 -1.80 19.86
CA TYR A 108 6.73 -2.90 20.31
C TYR A 108 5.46 -2.99 19.46
N TYR A 109 5.00 -4.21 19.20
CA TYR A 109 3.71 -4.46 18.57
C TYR A 109 2.88 -5.51 19.30
N THR A 110 1.56 -5.45 19.15
CA THR A 110 0.64 -6.51 19.58
C THR A 110 0.19 -7.35 18.39
N ASN A 111 0.15 -8.67 18.56
CA ASN A 111 -0.37 -9.62 17.57
C ASN A 111 -1.62 -10.34 18.14
N GLU A 112 -2.79 -9.72 18.02
CA GLU A 112 -4.04 -10.28 18.50
C GLU A 112 -4.63 -11.28 17.50
N THR A 113 -5.16 -12.41 17.98
CA THR A 113 -5.73 -13.47 17.13
C THR A 113 -6.95 -13.01 16.32
N GLY A 114 -7.77 -12.12 16.89
CA GLY A 114 -8.98 -11.58 16.26
C GLY A 114 -8.74 -10.47 15.23
N LYS A 115 -7.48 -10.07 15.00
CA LYS A 115 -7.09 -9.02 14.06
C LYS A 115 -6.17 -9.58 12.99
N ASP A 116 -6.24 -9.05 11.76
CA ASP A 116 -5.35 -9.46 10.66
C ASP A 116 -4.14 -8.53 10.44
N TYR A 117 -3.82 -7.72 11.45
CA TYR A 117 -2.69 -6.81 11.46
C TYR A 117 -1.87 -6.90 12.76
N LEU A 118 -0.61 -6.48 12.64
CA LEU A 118 0.25 -6.14 13.77
C LEU A 118 0.01 -4.68 14.13
N ASP A 119 -0.12 -4.38 15.41
CA ASP A 119 -0.38 -3.03 15.91
C ASP A 119 0.82 -2.50 16.68
N PHE A 120 1.59 -1.64 16.02
CA PHE A 120 2.82 -1.05 16.51
C PHE A 120 2.53 0.15 17.40
N ARG A 121 3.10 0.12 18.60
CA ARG A 121 3.09 1.20 19.59
C ARG A 121 4.10 2.30 19.22
N SER A 122 3.94 2.87 18.04
CA SER A 122 4.72 4.00 17.54
C SER A 122 3.96 5.32 17.69
N ASP A 123 4.66 6.44 17.54
CA ASP A 123 4.05 7.76 17.37
C ASP A 123 4.48 8.36 16.01
N PRO A 124 3.56 8.52 15.03
CA PRO A 124 2.15 8.14 15.08
C PRO A 124 1.95 6.61 15.15
N ARG A 125 0.82 6.15 15.70
CA ARG A 125 0.45 4.72 15.76
C ARG A 125 0.48 4.11 14.36
N LYS A 126 0.97 2.87 14.24
CA LYS A 126 1.01 2.16 12.96
C LYS A 126 0.39 0.78 13.07
N ILE A 127 -0.35 0.38 12.05
CA ILE A 127 -0.77 -1.00 11.85
C ILE A 127 -0.30 -1.49 10.48
N ILE A 128 0.12 -2.75 10.38
CA ILE A 128 0.48 -3.38 9.09
C ILE A 128 -0.14 -4.78 9.02
N PRO A 129 -0.49 -5.30 7.83
CA PRO A 129 -0.99 -6.66 7.70
C PRO A 129 -0.01 -7.64 8.34
N LYS A 130 -0.53 -8.65 9.06
CA LYS A 130 0.31 -9.69 9.68
C LYS A 130 0.49 -10.93 8.81
N LYS A 131 -0.26 -11.04 7.71
CA LYS A 131 -0.15 -12.12 6.72
C LYS A 131 0.93 -11.76 5.69
N PHE A 132 2.19 -12.03 6.02
CA PHE A 132 3.32 -11.97 5.10
C PHE A 132 4.32 -13.08 5.44
N GLU A 133 5.01 -13.58 4.42
CA GLU A 133 6.02 -14.62 4.60
C GLU A 133 7.30 -14.03 5.17
N THR A 134 7.92 -14.79 6.07
CA THR A 134 9.18 -14.44 6.71
C THR A 134 10.17 -15.60 6.64
N ARG A 135 11.45 -15.26 6.71
CA ARG A 135 12.56 -16.19 6.90
C ARG A 135 13.34 -15.79 8.14
N TRP A 136 14.07 -16.73 8.73
CA TRP A 136 14.78 -16.52 9.99
C TRP A 136 16.29 -16.58 9.82
N VAL A 137 17.00 -15.69 10.50
CA VAL A 137 18.45 -15.78 10.72
C VAL A 137 18.67 -15.66 12.23
N GLY A 138 18.88 -16.80 12.89
CA GLY A 138 18.82 -16.87 14.35
C GLY A 138 17.43 -16.44 14.84
N ASN A 139 17.37 -15.49 15.76
CA ASN A 139 16.12 -14.91 16.27
C ASN A 139 15.67 -13.66 15.51
N VAL A 140 16.23 -13.37 14.34
CA VAL A 140 15.82 -12.23 13.50
C VAL A 140 14.89 -12.74 12.41
N GLU A 141 13.63 -12.31 12.48
CA GLU A 141 12.60 -12.55 11.48
C GLU A 141 12.70 -11.49 10.37
N ILE A 142 12.76 -11.94 9.12
CA ILE A 142 13.01 -11.10 7.96
C ILE A 142 11.88 -11.32 6.93
N PRO A 143 11.18 -10.27 6.48
CA PRO A 143 10.21 -10.38 5.39
C PRO A 143 10.84 -10.97 4.13
N VAL A 144 10.18 -11.96 3.51
CA VAL A 144 10.64 -12.57 2.25
C VAL A 144 10.40 -11.61 1.08
N ASN A 145 9.17 -11.10 0.96
CA ASN A 145 8.82 -10.09 -0.05
C ASN A 145 9.01 -8.69 0.53
N ILE A 146 10.26 -8.21 0.48
CA ILE A 146 10.65 -6.90 1.02
C ILE A 146 9.87 -5.74 0.39
N PRO A 147 9.70 -5.64 -0.94
CA PRO A 147 8.91 -4.57 -1.56
C PRO A 147 7.47 -4.49 -1.03
N ARG A 148 6.80 -5.65 -0.90
CA ARG A 148 5.43 -5.71 -0.37
C ARG A 148 5.39 -5.27 1.10
N PHE A 149 6.33 -5.74 1.92
CA PHE A 149 6.41 -5.36 3.33
C PHE A 149 6.67 -3.86 3.53
N LEU A 150 7.55 -3.26 2.72
CA LEU A 150 7.78 -1.82 2.71
C LEU A 150 6.52 -1.06 2.22
N GLY A 151 5.80 -1.64 1.26
CA GLY A 151 4.48 -1.15 0.82
C GLY A 151 3.47 -1.07 1.97
N PHE A 152 3.46 -2.06 2.87
CA PHE A 152 2.63 -2.02 4.08
C PHE A 152 3.11 -0.94 5.06
N SER A 153 4.40 -0.90 5.36
CA SER A 153 4.99 0.05 6.31
C SER A 153 4.76 1.51 5.92
N THR A 154 4.87 1.82 4.61
CA THR A 154 4.60 3.17 4.07
C THR A 154 3.14 3.60 4.18
N ARG A 155 2.23 2.64 4.33
CA ARG A 155 0.78 2.87 4.43
C ARG A 155 0.24 2.59 5.82
N GLY A 156 1.13 2.33 6.78
CA GLY A 156 0.75 1.82 8.08
C GLY A 156 0.24 2.88 9.06
N LYS A 157 0.34 4.18 8.73
CA LYS A 157 -0.10 5.26 9.63
C LYS A 157 -1.58 5.07 9.97
N PHE A 158 -1.86 4.75 11.22
CA PHE A 158 -3.22 4.46 11.67
C PHE A 158 -4.02 5.76 11.83
N ILE A 159 -5.28 5.73 11.41
CA ILE A 159 -6.28 6.77 11.70
C ILE A 159 -7.59 6.16 12.17
N ASP A 160 -8.27 6.88 13.05
CA ASP A 160 -9.58 6.50 13.56
C ASP A 160 -10.73 6.95 12.64
N CYS A 161 -11.80 6.18 12.68
CA CYS A 161 -13.13 6.61 12.22
C CYS A 161 -13.81 7.50 13.28
N MET A 162 -14.88 8.19 12.89
CA MET A 162 -15.62 9.12 13.74
C MET A 162 -16.56 8.45 14.74
N ASN A 163 -16.91 7.18 14.54
CA ASN A 163 -17.80 6.39 15.40
C ASN A 163 -19.14 7.09 15.72
N LEU A 164 -19.75 7.74 14.73
CA LEU A 164 -21.02 8.44 14.90
C LEU A 164 -22.19 7.48 15.01
N HIS A 165 -23.10 7.76 15.93
CA HIS A 165 -24.40 7.10 15.96
C HIS A 165 -25.31 7.67 14.87
N ILE A 166 -25.75 6.82 13.94
CA ILE A 166 -26.66 7.21 12.86
C ILE A 166 -28.06 6.70 13.17
N PRO A 167 -29.02 7.59 13.48
CA PRO A 167 -30.38 7.19 13.84
C PRO A 167 -31.11 6.63 12.61
N ARG A 168 -31.68 5.43 12.76
CA ARG A 168 -32.30 4.66 11.67
C ARG A 168 -33.59 4.01 12.15
N THR A 169 -34.72 4.38 11.56
CA THR A 169 -36.03 3.80 11.90
C THR A 169 -36.51 2.87 10.78
N GLY A 170 -36.82 1.61 11.13
CA GLY A 170 -37.54 0.68 10.25
C GLY A 170 -36.73 0.12 9.07
N MET A 171 -35.39 0.15 9.13
CA MET A 171 -34.56 -0.31 8.02
C MET A 171 -34.17 -1.79 8.13
N LYS A 172 -34.38 -2.51 7.02
CA LYS A 172 -33.88 -3.88 6.87
C LYS A 172 -32.36 -3.86 6.70
N VAL A 173 -31.65 -4.53 7.59
CA VAL A 173 -30.21 -4.77 7.44
C VAL A 173 -29.98 -5.69 6.25
N ARG A 174 -29.32 -5.17 5.22
CA ARG A 174 -28.87 -5.90 4.03
C ARG A 174 -27.39 -6.26 4.12
N MET A 175 -26.61 -5.45 4.83
CA MET A 175 -25.16 -5.54 4.93
C MET A 175 -24.76 -5.76 6.40
N PRO A 176 -24.72 -7.02 6.89
CA PRO A 176 -24.30 -7.31 8.25
C PRO A 176 -22.80 -7.02 8.41
N ALA A 177 -22.48 -6.12 9.34
CA ALA A 177 -21.15 -5.55 9.56
C ALA A 177 -19.98 -6.55 9.45
N LYS A 178 -19.94 -7.59 10.31
CA LYS A 178 -18.82 -8.55 10.38
C LYS A 178 -18.71 -9.46 9.14
N PRO A 179 -19.78 -10.14 8.66
CA PRO A 179 -19.70 -10.92 7.43
C PRO A 179 -19.28 -10.07 6.21
N SER A 180 -19.74 -8.83 6.14
CA SER A 180 -19.37 -7.89 5.06
C SER A 180 -17.89 -7.52 5.10
N SER A 181 -17.37 -7.08 6.26
CA SER A 181 -15.95 -6.75 6.39
C SER A 181 -15.04 -7.96 6.18
N ALA A 182 -15.47 -9.16 6.57
CA ALA A 182 -14.71 -10.40 6.33
C ALA A 182 -14.65 -10.74 4.83
N ALA A 183 -15.75 -10.58 4.09
CA ALA A 183 -15.75 -10.77 2.63
C ALA A 183 -14.85 -9.74 1.93
N LEU A 184 -14.86 -8.49 2.40
CA LEU A 184 -14.00 -7.42 1.90
C LEU A 184 -12.51 -7.68 2.20
N ALA A 185 -12.20 -8.20 3.39
CA ALA A 185 -10.84 -8.56 3.80
C ALA A 185 -10.28 -9.73 2.99
N HIS A 186 -11.11 -10.72 2.67
CA HIS A 186 -10.73 -11.81 1.77
C HIS A 186 -10.38 -11.29 0.36
N LEU A 187 -11.15 -10.36 -0.18
CA LEU A 187 -10.83 -9.74 -1.46
C LEU A 187 -9.55 -8.92 -1.41
N ARG A 188 -9.36 -8.14 -0.32
CA ARG A 188 -8.14 -7.37 -0.09
C ARG A 188 -6.90 -8.27 -0.12
N ASP A 189 -6.96 -9.43 0.52
CA ASP A 189 -5.85 -10.39 0.51
C ASP A 189 -5.50 -10.86 -0.91
N GLU A 190 -6.49 -11.25 -1.72
CA GLU A 190 -6.23 -11.64 -3.11
C GLU A 190 -5.63 -10.48 -3.94
N LEU A 191 -6.06 -9.24 -3.69
CA LEU A 191 -5.48 -8.07 -4.35
C LEU A 191 -4.02 -7.87 -3.95
N ILE A 192 -3.69 -7.98 -2.67
CA ILE A 192 -2.31 -7.91 -2.15
C ILE A 192 -1.43 -9.01 -2.75
N GLU A 193 -1.96 -10.23 -2.85
CA GLU A 193 -1.26 -11.38 -3.45
C GLU A 193 -0.91 -11.13 -4.94
N ASN A 194 -1.67 -10.24 -5.60
CA ASN A 194 -1.41 -9.78 -6.97
C ASN A 194 -0.69 -8.41 -7.03
N ASN A 195 -0.02 -8.01 -5.94
CA ASN A 195 0.74 -6.76 -5.80
C ASN A 195 -0.10 -5.48 -5.99
N MET A 196 -1.39 -5.55 -5.68
CA MET A 196 -2.28 -4.39 -5.63
C MET A 196 -2.57 -4.00 -4.19
N PHE A 197 -2.54 -2.70 -3.89
CA PHE A 197 -2.88 -2.16 -2.58
C PHE A 197 -4.25 -1.48 -2.66
N PRO A 198 -5.34 -2.19 -2.35
CA PRO A 198 -6.68 -1.61 -2.43
C PRO A 198 -6.95 -0.65 -1.28
N PHE A 199 -7.85 0.29 -1.46
CA PHE A 199 -8.31 1.19 -0.40
C PHE A 199 -9.82 1.34 -0.46
N LEU A 200 -10.43 1.66 0.68
CA LEU A 200 -11.88 1.88 0.77
C LEU A 200 -12.25 3.09 -0.09
N ASN A 201 -13.34 2.96 -0.84
CA ASN A 201 -13.88 4.03 -1.66
C ASN A 201 -15.40 4.16 -1.44
N GLY A 202 -16.01 5.22 -2.00
CA GLY A 202 -17.45 5.37 -2.10
C GLY A 202 -18.21 5.17 -0.77
N GLY A 203 -19.31 4.42 -0.83
CA GLY A 203 -20.18 4.18 0.32
C GLY A 203 -19.50 3.37 1.43
N THR A 204 -18.47 2.60 1.07
CA THR A 204 -17.69 1.81 2.02
C THR A 204 -16.73 2.69 2.82
N LEU A 205 -16.06 3.64 2.17
CA LEU A 205 -15.26 4.66 2.84
C LEU A 205 -16.14 5.54 3.76
N LEU A 206 -17.32 5.95 3.28
CA LEU A 206 -18.27 6.70 4.10
C LEU A 206 -18.72 5.92 5.33
N GLY A 207 -19.10 4.65 5.16
CA GLY A 207 -19.48 3.78 6.26
C GLY A 207 -18.37 3.68 7.31
N TRP A 208 -17.16 3.35 6.88
CA TRP A 208 -16.03 3.26 7.80
C TRP A 208 -15.80 4.59 8.51
N TYR A 209 -15.64 5.69 7.78
CA TYR A 209 -15.29 6.98 8.37
C TYR A 209 -16.39 7.47 9.32
N ARG A 210 -17.65 7.30 8.96
CA ARG A 210 -18.78 7.82 9.71
C ARG A 210 -19.11 6.98 10.93
N GLU A 211 -19.21 5.67 10.79
CA GLU A 211 -19.82 4.78 11.79
C GLU A 211 -18.95 3.56 12.15
N CYS A 212 -17.68 3.56 11.74
CA CYS A 212 -16.72 2.47 12.01
C CYS A 212 -17.22 1.10 11.53
N SER A 213 -18.09 1.09 10.51
CA SER A 213 -18.81 -0.09 10.05
C SER A 213 -19.13 0.03 8.55
N VAL A 214 -19.74 -0.99 7.96
CA VAL A 214 -20.37 -0.88 6.64
C VAL A 214 -21.79 -0.35 6.80
N ILE A 215 -22.25 0.51 5.87
CA ILE A 215 -23.61 1.06 5.88
C ILE A 215 -24.63 -0.08 5.77
N PRO A 216 -25.53 -0.27 6.76
CA PRO A 216 -26.29 -1.51 6.90
C PRO A 216 -27.32 -1.76 5.79
N HIS A 217 -27.76 -0.73 5.08
CA HIS A 217 -28.75 -0.82 4.00
C HIS A 217 -28.17 -0.69 2.59
N THR A 218 -26.84 -0.63 2.45
CA THR A 218 -26.19 -0.58 1.13
C THR A 218 -26.35 -1.89 0.35
N ALA A 219 -26.16 -1.83 -0.96
CA ALA A 219 -26.33 -2.97 -1.87
C ALA A 219 -25.03 -3.72 -2.19
N ASP A 220 -23.91 -3.03 -2.04
CA ASP A 220 -22.56 -3.37 -2.47
C ASP A 220 -21.51 -2.74 -1.55
N MET A 221 -20.25 -3.12 -1.75
CA MET A 221 -19.08 -2.47 -1.14
C MET A 221 -18.11 -2.04 -2.23
N ASP A 222 -17.28 -1.05 -1.95
CA ASP A 222 -16.42 -0.40 -2.92
C ASP A 222 -14.97 -0.39 -2.45
N LEU A 223 -14.08 -0.90 -3.29
CA LEU A 223 -12.65 -0.71 -3.20
C LEU A 223 -12.16 0.08 -4.40
N SER A 224 -10.99 0.67 -4.27
CA SER A 224 -10.25 1.23 -5.40
C SER A 224 -8.80 0.77 -5.36
N VAL A 225 -8.19 0.74 -6.54
CA VAL A 225 -6.75 0.57 -6.74
C VAL A 225 -6.31 1.66 -7.71
N PHE A 226 -5.13 2.25 -7.53
CA PHE A 226 -4.64 3.16 -8.57
C PHE A 226 -4.39 2.42 -9.88
N ALA A 227 -4.76 3.05 -11.00
CA ALA A 227 -4.62 2.45 -12.32
C ALA A 227 -3.16 2.04 -12.63
N GLU A 228 -2.17 2.80 -12.14
CA GLU A 228 -0.74 2.50 -12.28
C GLU A 228 -0.29 1.26 -11.48
N ASN A 229 -1.07 0.81 -10.50
CA ASN A 229 -0.78 -0.39 -9.72
C ASN A 229 -1.65 -1.57 -10.14
N TYR A 230 -2.56 -1.41 -11.11
CA TYR A 230 -3.44 -2.48 -11.53
C TYR A 230 -2.64 -3.61 -12.19
N ASN A 231 -2.84 -4.84 -11.70
CA ASN A 231 -2.26 -6.03 -12.27
C ASN A 231 -3.33 -6.85 -13.03
N PRO A 232 -3.26 -6.97 -14.37
CA PRO A 232 -4.24 -7.72 -15.15
C PRO A 232 -4.27 -9.22 -14.84
N GLU A 233 -3.18 -9.81 -14.31
CA GLU A 233 -3.13 -11.23 -13.92
C GLU A 233 -4.18 -11.59 -12.86
N PHE A 234 -4.67 -10.60 -12.10
CA PHE A 234 -5.75 -10.79 -11.16
C PHE A 234 -7.04 -11.26 -11.82
N VAL A 235 -7.38 -10.69 -12.98
CA VAL A 235 -8.54 -11.12 -13.78
C VAL A 235 -8.29 -12.49 -14.38
N ASP A 236 -7.07 -12.75 -14.87
CA ASP A 236 -6.70 -14.05 -15.43
C ASP A 236 -6.86 -15.19 -14.41
N LYS A 237 -6.49 -14.95 -13.15
CA LYS A 237 -6.71 -15.93 -12.05
C LYS A 237 -8.19 -16.24 -11.84
N MET A 238 -9.06 -15.24 -11.91
CA MET A 238 -10.51 -15.47 -11.81
C MET A 238 -11.05 -16.27 -13.00
N GLU A 239 -10.62 -15.93 -14.22
CA GLU A 239 -11.02 -16.63 -15.45
C GLU A 239 -10.55 -18.09 -15.44
N LYS A 240 -9.38 -18.37 -14.86
CA LYS A 240 -8.83 -19.73 -14.64
C LYS A 240 -9.43 -20.45 -13.42
N ASN A 241 -10.42 -19.85 -12.74
CA ASN A 241 -11.07 -20.39 -11.55
C ASN A 241 -10.12 -20.59 -10.34
N GLN A 242 -9.05 -19.78 -10.25
CA GLN A 242 -8.02 -19.83 -9.20
C GLN A 242 -8.21 -18.76 -8.10
N SER A 243 -9.36 -18.09 -8.09
CA SER A 243 -9.74 -17.07 -7.10
C SER A 243 -10.96 -17.55 -6.30
N GLY A 244 -11.08 -17.12 -5.05
CA GLY A 244 -12.28 -17.25 -4.21
C GLY A 244 -13.45 -16.37 -4.68
N PHE A 245 -13.23 -15.51 -5.68
CA PHE A 245 -14.21 -14.61 -6.26
C PHE A 245 -14.54 -14.97 -7.71
N ARG A 246 -15.71 -14.53 -8.15
CA ARG A 246 -16.13 -14.56 -9.55
C ARG A 246 -16.45 -13.16 -10.04
N ILE A 247 -16.16 -12.91 -11.31
CA ILE A 247 -16.54 -11.66 -11.98
C ILE A 247 -18.04 -11.72 -12.29
N SER A 248 -18.76 -10.66 -11.93
CA SER A 248 -20.17 -10.44 -12.27
C SER A 248 -20.32 -9.37 -13.34
N ARG A 249 -19.50 -8.31 -13.29
CA ARG A 249 -19.45 -7.24 -14.30
C ARG A 249 -18.01 -6.83 -14.54
N LYS A 250 -17.70 -6.41 -15.76
CA LYS A 250 -16.44 -5.77 -16.15
C LYS A 250 -16.78 -4.62 -17.09
N PHE A 251 -16.52 -3.40 -16.65
CA PHE A 251 -16.82 -2.18 -17.37
C PHE A 251 -15.56 -1.40 -17.73
N GLY A 252 -15.65 -0.62 -18.81
CA GLY A 252 -14.59 0.29 -19.25
C GLY A 252 -13.35 -0.39 -19.83
N MET A 253 -12.29 0.40 -19.98
CA MET A 253 -10.95 -0.04 -20.38
C MET A 253 -9.96 0.29 -19.26
N ILE A 254 -8.84 -0.43 -19.15
CA ILE A 254 -7.85 -0.23 -18.08
C ILE A 254 -7.41 1.24 -18.00
N ASN A 255 -7.27 1.93 -19.14
CA ASN A 255 -6.89 3.34 -19.21
C ASN A 255 -8.08 4.32 -19.16
N ASP A 256 -9.32 3.84 -19.09
CA ASP A 256 -10.52 4.67 -19.13
C ASP A 256 -11.73 3.99 -18.50
N SER A 257 -12.05 4.45 -17.28
CA SER A 257 -13.29 4.10 -16.58
C SER A 257 -13.45 2.61 -16.25
N PHE A 258 -12.35 1.93 -15.93
CA PHE A 258 -12.40 0.51 -15.58
C PHE A 258 -13.06 0.25 -14.22
N GLU A 259 -13.97 -0.73 -14.20
CA GLU A 259 -14.65 -1.22 -12.99
C GLU A 259 -14.83 -2.74 -13.08
N LEU A 260 -14.56 -3.44 -11.98
CA LEU A 260 -14.89 -4.86 -11.82
C LEU A 260 -15.89 -5.01 -10.69
N THR A 261 -16.97 -5.75 -10.95
CA THR A 261 -17.87 -6.19 -9.88
C THR A 261 -17.63 -7.65 -9.61
N LEU A 262 -17.28 -7.96 -8.37
CA LEU A 262 -16.95 -9.30 -7.92
C LEU A 262 -17.99 -9.80 -6.93
N ALA A 263 -18.13 -11.11 -6.85
CA ALA A 263 -18.92 -11.78 -5.82
C ALA A 263 -18.13 -12.96 -5.22
N PRO A 264 -18.16 -13.16 -3.89
CA PRO A 264 -17.60 -14.35 -3.27
C PRO A 264 -18.25 -15.64 -3.81
N LYS A 265 -17.43 -16.64 -4.13
CA LYS A 265 -17.91 -17.99 -4.48
C LYS A 265 -18.52 -18.70 -3.28
N GLU A 266 -18.00 -18.43 -2.09
CA GLU A 266 -18.43 -18.99 -0.81
C GLU A 266 -18.67 -17.90 0.24
N GLY A 267 -19.32 -18.24 1.34
CA GLY A 267 -19.61 -17.29 2.43
C GLY A 267 -20.70 -16.26 2.08
N PHE A 268 -20.58 -15.08 2.68
CA PHE A 268 -21.59 -14.01 2.58
C PHE A 268 -21.71 -13.50 1.13
N LYS A 269 -22.92 -13.54 0.59
CA LYS A 269 -23.20 -13.15 -0.80
C LYS A 269 -23.37 -11.64 -0.90
N VAL A 270 -22.34 -11.00 -1.45
CA VAL A 270 -22.28 -9.54 -1.62
C VAL A 270 -21.56 -9.20 -2.92
N TYR A 271 -21.94 -8.09 -3.53
CA TYR A 271 -21.17 -7.51 -4.63
C TYR A 271 -20.13 -6.55 -4.08
N ILE A 272 -18.91 -6.65 -4.60
CA ILE A 272 -17.82 -5.73 -4.29
C ILE A 272 -17.33 -5.16 -5.60
N ASP A 273 -17.43 -3.84 -5.75
CA ASP A 273 -16.93 -3.10 -6.89
C ASP A 273 -15.48 -2.67 -6.64
N ILE A 274 -14.62 -2.92 -7.61
CA ILE A 274 -13.24 -2.44 -7.66
C ILE A 274 -13.16 -1.41 -8.78
N PHE A 275 -12.91 -0.16 -8.40
CA PHE A 275 -12.68 0.92 -9.35
C PHE A 275 -11.19 1.14 -9.57
N LEU A 276 -10.78 1.39 -10.81
CA LEU A 276 -9.48 2.00 -11.04
C LEU A 276 -9.57 3.49 -10.79
N MET A 277 -8.68 3.97 -9.94
CA MET A 277 -8.51 5.38 -9.66
C MET A 277 -7.36 5.93 -10.52
N TYR A 278 -7.67 6.97 -11.29
CA TYR A 278 -6.77 7.62 -12.23
C TYR A 278 -6.31 8.96 -11.66
N GLN A 279 -5.14 9.41 -12.10
CA GLN A 279 -4.71 10.78 -11.91
C GLN A 279 -5.35 11.67 -12.98
N GLY A 280 -5.83 12.84 -12.57
CA GLY A 280 -6.18 13.95 -13.44
C GLY A 280 -5.00 14.91 -13.52
N VAL A 281 -4.45 15.07 -14.71
CA VAL A 281 -3.27 15.91 -14.96
C VAL A 281 -3.69 17.15 -15.74
N GLU A 282 -3.36 18.33 -15.21
CA GLU A 282 -3.54 19.62 -15.88
C GLU A 282 -2.19 20.33 -15.92
N ASN A 283 -1.77 20.80 -17.10
CA ASN A 283 -0.47 21.46 -17.30
C ASN A 283 0.72 20.67 -16.72
N GLY A 284 0.70 19.33 -16.86
CA GLY A 284 1.76 18.44 -16.38
C GLY A 284 1.77 18.18 -14.87
N THR A 285 0.81 18.71 -14.10
CA THR A 285 0.70 18.49 -12.66
C THR A 285 -0.56 17.71 -12.32
N VAL A 286 -0.49 16.78 -11.37
CA VAL A 286 -1.66 16.06 -10.85
C VAL A 286 -2.50 17.03 -10.03
N THR A 287 -3.75 17.31 -10.47
CA THR A 287 -4.67 18.25 -9.80
C THR A 287 -5.80 17.55 -9.06
N HIS A 288 -6.13 16.32 -9.45
CA HIS A 288 -7.22 15.55 -8.86
C HIS A 288 -7.03 14.06 -9.12
N ASN A 289 -7.83 13.24 -8.44
CA ASN A 289 -7.99 11.83 -8.79
C ASN A 289 -9.43 11.58 -9.22
N TRP A 290 -9.66 10.51 -9.98
CA TRP A 290 -11.02 10.17 -10.38
C TRP A 290 -11.21 8.68 -10.62
N VAL A 291 -12.43 8.20 -10.42
CA VAL A 291 -12.89 6.87 -10.88
C VAL A 291 -13.97 7.04 -11.94
N GLY A 292 -14.14 6.05 -12.80
CA GLY A 292 -15.17 6.06 -13.84
C GLY A 292 -16.44 5.34 -13.42
N GLY A 293 -17.52 5.60 -14.15
CA GLY A 293 -18.75 4.80 -14.10
C GLY A 293 -19.34 4.67 -15.51
N LEU A 294 -20.08 3.59 -15.75
CA LEU A 294 -20.62 3.27 -17.07
C LEU A 294 -22.10 2.90 -16.99
N SER A 295 -22.94 3.63 -17.71
CA SER A 295 -24.35 3.26 -17.91
C SER A 295 -24.53 2.26 -19.06
N PRO A 296 -25.60 1.44 -19.04
CA PRO A 296 -25.90 0.48 -20.11
C PRO A 296 -26.09 1.11 -21.51
N ASP A 297 -26.45 2.39 -21.57
CA ASP A 297 -26.60 3.13 -22.82
C ASP A 297 -25.26 3.65 -23.39
N GLY A 298 -24.15 3.38 -22.70
CA GLY A 298 -22.80 3.82 -23.03
C GLY A 298 -22.39 5.15 -22.40
N THR A 299 -23.28 5.84 -21.69
CA THR A 299 -22.93 7.11 -21.03
C THR A 299 -21.87 6.86 -19.95
N LYS A 300 -20.77 7.62 -20.04
CA LYS A 300 -19.68 7.57 -19.07
C LYS A 300 -19.87 8.62 -17.99
N TYR A 301 -19.44 8.30 -16.79
CA TYR A 301 -19.42 9.19 -15.64
C TYR A 301 -18.01 9.25 -15.07
N LYS A 302 -17.65 10.40 -14.50
CA LYS A 302 -16.41 10.63 -13.78
C LYS A 302 -16.74 11.14 -12.38
N TYR A 303 -16.21 10.49 -11.37
CA TYR A 303 -16.29 10.89 -9.96
C TYR A 303 -14.94 11.47 -9.56
N SER A 304 -14.87 12.80 -9.36
CA SER A 304 -13.60 13.51 -9.14
C SER A 304 -13.38 13.85 -7.67
N TYR A 305 -12.24 13.44 -7.13
CA TYR A 305 -11.78 13.70 -5.78
C TYR A 305 -10.61 14.70 -5.80
N PRO A 306 -10.39 15.49 -4.73
CA PRO A 306 -9.10 16.16 -4.55
C PRO A 306 -7.98 15.12 -4.61
N VAL A 307 -6.75 15.56 -4.87
CA VAL A 307 -5.58 14.67 -4.90
C VAL A 307 -5.60 13.75 -3.68
N TYR A 308 -5.52 12.44 -3.94
CA TYR A 308 -5.49 11.43 -2.91
C TYR A 308 -4.12 11.46 -2.24
N ASP A 309 -4.11 11.42 -0.92
CA ASP A 309 -2.89 11.52 -0.10
C ASP A 309 -2.14 10.17 -0.01
N PRO A 310 -0.88 10.17 0.45
CA PRO A 310 -0.21 8.94 0.86
C PRO A 310 -1.07 8.25 1.92
N TRP A 311 -1.50 7.04 1.61
CA TRP A 311 -2.50 6.25 2.33
C TRP A 311 -2.26 6.13 3.84
N CYS A 312 -3.36 6.09 4.58
CA CYS A 312 -3.40 5.69 5.97
C CYS A 312 -3.99 4.28 6.10
N ALA A 313 -3.75 3.64 7.25
CA ALA A 313 -4.35 2.38 7.63
C ALA A 313 -5.50 2.61 8.61
N ALA A 314 -6.48 1.71 8.55
CA ALA A 314 -7.71 1.78 9.30
C ALA A 314 -8.12 0.37 9.77
N ASP A 315 -8.78 0.31 10.93
CA ASP A 315 -9.50 -0.89 11.38
C ASP A 315 -10.95 -0.85 10.90
N LEU A 316 -11.43 -1.97 10.38
CA LEU A 316 -12.85 -2.24 10.15
C LEU A 316 -13.19 -3.63 10.71
N HIS A 317 -13.67 -3.65 11.95
CA HIS A 317 -14.06 -4.86 12.69
C HIS A 317 -12.91 -5.89 12.86
N GLY A 318 -11.69 -5.42 13.11
CA GLY A 318 -10.51 -6.29 13.24
C GLY A 318 -9.76 -6.55 11.92
N HIS A 319 -10.22 -5.98 10.81
CA HIS A 319 -9.56 -6.09 9.52
C HIS A 319 -8.87 -4.78 9.13
N ILE A 320 -7.60 -4.85 8.73
CA ILE A 320 -6.87 -3.71 8.20
C ILE A 320 -7.32 -3.35 6.80
N PHE A 321 -7.62 -2.07 6.57
CA PHE A 321 -7.81 -1.52 5.25
C PHE A 321 -7.01 -0.24 5.08
N TRP A 322 -6.76 0.12 3.82
CA TRP A 322 -6.20 1.41 3.49
C TRP A 322 -7.28 2.41 3.14
N VAL A 323 -7.03 3.66 3.51
CA VAL A 323 -7.94 4.79 3.36
C VAL A 323 -7.12 6.03 3.02
N THR A 324 -7.77 7.09 2.57
CA THR A 324 -7.15 8.42 2.54
C THR A 324 -6.81 8.86 3.97
N CYS A 325 -5.69 9.57 4.16
CA CYS A 325 -5.36 10.22 5.43
C CYS A 325 -6.23 11.47 5.72
N THR A 326 -7.00 11.94 4.73
CA THR A 326 -7.89 13.10 4.78
C THR A 326 -9.34 12.71 4.42
N PRO A 327 -9.94 11.71 5.11
CA PRO A 327 -11.24 11.15 4.74
C PRO A 327 -12.36 12.20 4.64
N ASN A 328 -12.38 13.18 5.55
CA ASN A 328 -13.36 14.26 5.51
C ASN A 328 -13.35 15.04 4.20
N GLU A 329 -12.17 15.34 3.62
CA GLU A 329 -12.09 16.10 2.36
C GLU A 329 -12.76 15.34 1.21
N LYS A 330 -12.50 14.03 1.13
CA LYS A 330 -12.99 13.20 0.03
C LYS A 330 -14.49 12.93 0.20
N ILE A 331 -14.93 12.68 1.43
CA ILE A 331 -16.34 12.47 1.78
C ILE A 331 -17.17 13.73 1.58
N VAL A 332 -16.70 14.90 2.03
CA VAL A 332 -17.42 16.17 1.79
C VAL A 332 -17.50 16.47 0.29
N LYS A 333 -16.45 16.17 -0.49
CA LYS A 333 -16.49 16.34 -1.94
C LYS A 333 -17.54 15.43 -2.59
N GLU A 334 -17.66 14.19 -2.14
CA GLU A 334 -18.57 13.19 -2.71
C GLU A 334 -20.02 13.35 -2.23
N TYR A 335 -20.26 13.52 -0.94
CA TYR A 335 -21.60 13.50 -0.33
C TYR A 335 -22.13 14.89 0.05
N GLY A 336 -21.28 15.91 0.06
CA GLY A 336 -21.62 17.27 0.46
C GLY A 336 -21.58 17.50 1.97
N ALA A 337 -21.98 18.70 2.41
CA ALA A 337 -21.86 19.13 3.81
C ALA A 337 -22.66 18.28 4.82
N LEU A 338 -23.70 17.58 4.36
CA LEU A 338 -24.60 16.76 5.19
C LEU A 338 -24.27 15.25 5.08
N TRP A 339 -23.00 14.90 4.84
CA TRP A 339 -22.52 13.51 4.72
C TRP A 339 -22.77 12.67 5.98
N TYR A 340 -22.85 13.32 7.15
CA TYR A 340 -23.07 12.68 8.44
C TYR A 340 -24.54 12.26 8.65
N LEU A 341 -25.47 12.72 7.81
CA LEU A 341 -26.86 12.26 7.84
C LEU A 341 -27.03 10.95 7.09
N ASP A 342 -28.02 10.15 7.50
CA ASP A 342 -28.33 8.92 6.77
C ASP A 342 -29.01 9.23 5.43
N HIS A 343 -28.56 8.54 4.38
CA HIS A 343 -29.12 8.66 3.03
C HIS A 343 -29.58 7.28 2.59
N LEU A 344 -30.88 7.07 2.50
CA LEU A 344 -31.45 5.77 2.17
C LEU A 344 -30.94 5.31 0.80
N THR A 345 -30.36 4.11 0.75
CA THR A 345 -29.87 3.50 -0.51
C THR A 345 -30.97 3.40 -1.56
N SER A 346 -32.24 3.22 -1.15
CA SER A 346 -33.39 3.21 -2.08
C SER A 346 -33.66 4.54 -2.77
N LYS A 347 -33.13 5.65 -2.25
CA LYS A 347 -33.22 7.00 -2.81
C LYS A 347 -31.89 7.49 -3.39
N TYR A 348 -30.84 6.69 -3.28
CA TYR A 348 -29.52 7.02 -3.80
C TYR A 348 -29.39 6.56 -5.25
N SER A 349 -28.99 7.48 -6.11
CA SER A 349 -28.68 7.22 -7.51
C SER A 349 -27.19 7.43 -7.75
N TRP A 350 -26.47 6.33 -8.03
CA TRP A 350 -25.02 6.32 -8.15
C TRP A 350 -24.49 7.37 -9.13
N ASN A 351 -25.20 7.66 -10.21
CA ASN A 351 -24.76 8.56 -11.29
C ASN A 351 -25.18 10.04 -11.12
N SER A 352 -25.89 10.39 -10.04
CA SER A 352 -26.45 11.74 -9.88
C SER A 352 -26.59 12.25 -8.44
N SER A 353 -26.60 11.37 -7.44
CA SER A 353 -26.73 11.77 -6.03
C SER A 353 -25.43 12.34 -5.45
N GLY A 354 -24.29 11.76 -5.83
CA GLY A 354 -22.97 12.28 -5.46
C GLY A 354 -22.72 13.69 -6.01
N LYS A 355 -22.06 14.54 -5.24
CA LYS A 355 -21.69 15.92 -5.61
C LYS A 355 -20.42 15.99 -6.48
N ASN A 356 -19.69 14.88 -6.56
CA ASN A 356 -18.46 14.75 -7.34
C ASN A 356 -18.63 14.09 -8.72
N VAL A 357 -19.85 13.69 -9.09
CA VAL A 357 -20.12 12.98 -10.36
C VAL A 357 -20.46 13.93 -11.49
N LYS A 358 -19.91 13.67 -12.68
CA LYS A 358 -20.26 14.36 -13.93
C LYS A 358 -20.27 13.37 -15.10
N LYS A 359 -21.11 13.64 -16.11
CA LYS A 359 -21.01 12.93 -17.40
C LYS A 359 -19.66 13.23 -18.05
N ASN A 360 -19.02 12.22 -18.63
CA ASN A 360 -17.67 12.30 -19.20
C ASN A 360 -17.59 11.60 -20.56
N GLY A 361 -18.53 11.93 -21.44
CA GLY A 361 -18.63 11.36 -22.78
C GLY A 361 -19.47 10.08 -22.82
N LYS A 362 -19.34 9.35 -23.93
CA LYS A 362 -20.17 8.19 -24.26
C LYS A 362 -19.40 7.22 -25.13
N TRP A 363 -19.45 5.94 -24.82
CA TRP A 363 -18.94 4.88 -25.71
C TRP A 363 -19.89 4.68 -26.89
N THR A 364 -19.33 4.40 -28.07
CA THR A 364 -20.14 4.02 -29.23
C THR A 364 -20.76 2.64 -29.03
N LYS A 365 -21.79 2.32 -29.82
CA LYS A 365 -22.43 0.99 -29.78
C LYS A 365 -21.44 -0.15 -30.03
N ASP A 366 -20.44 0.08 -30.88
CA ASP A 366 -19.42 -0.93 -31.17
C ASP A 366 -18.45 -1.08 -30.00
N GLN A 367 -17.96 0.02 -29.42
CA GLN A 367 -17.10 -0.04 -28.23
C GLN A 367 -17.79 -0.72 -27.04
N MET A 368 -19.11 -0.53 -26.89
CA MET A 368 -19.89 -1.17 -25.82
C MET A 368 -19.83 -2.69 -25.82
N LYS A 369 -19.54 -3.34 -26.96
CA LYS A 369 -19.34 -4.81 -27.04
C LYS A 369 -18.13 -5.26 -26.22
N ASP A 370 -17.12 -4.40 -26.10
CA ASP A 370 -15.87 -4.68 -25.41
C ASP A 370 -15.85 -4.14 -23.98
N VAL A 371 -16.47 -2.97 -23.75
CA VAL A 371 -16.39 -2.26 -22.47
C VAL A 371 -17.58 -2.48 -21.55
N TYR A 372 -18.61 -3.23 -21.95
CA TYR A 372 -19.77 -3.53 -21.09
C TYR A 372 -20.02 -5.04 -21.04
N LYS A 373 -19.31 -5.74 -20.14
CA LYS A 373 -19.44 -7.19 -19.98
C LYS A 373 -20.17 -7.54 -18.69
N VAL A 374 -21.24 -8.33 -18.81
CA VAL A 374 -21.98 -8.88 -17.68
C VAL A 374 -21.90 -10.40 -17.74
N PHE A 375 -21.43 -11.00 -16.65
CA PHE A 375 -21.22 -12.43 -16.55
C PHE A 375 -22.34 -13.04 -15.72
N LYS A 376 -23.08 -13.98 -16.31
CA LYS A 376 -24.04 -14.78 -15.55
C LYS A 376 -23.25 -15.79 -14.71
N GLY A 377 -23.52 -15.85 -13.40
CA GLY A 377 -22.99 -16.94 -12.59
C GLY A 377 -23.49 -18.27 -13.15
N LYS A 378 -22.59 -19.23 -13.40
CA LYS A 378 -23.01 -20.63 -13.51
C LYS A 378 -23.65 -20.96 -12.15
N LYS A 379 -24.92 -21.36 -12.18
CA LYS A 379 -25.66 -21.78 -10.99
C LYS A 379 -24.96 -22.95 -10.33
#